data_AF-A0A925NZN7-F1
#
_entry.id   AF-A0A925NZN7-F1
#
_cell.length_a   1.000
_cell.length_b   1.000
_cell.length_c   1.000
_cell.angle_alpha   90.00
_cell.angle_beta   90.00
_cell.angle_gamma   90.00
#
_symmetry.space_group_name_H-M   'P 1'
#
loop_
_entity.id
_entity.type
_entity.pdbx_description
1 polymer ?
#
loop_
_entity_poly.entity_id
_entity_poly.type
_entity_poly.pdbx_seq_one_letter_code
_entity_poly.pdbx_strand_id
1 'polypeptide(L)'
;MTSRRQFIQLSGITAVAGLTGIEAAFASQRKIVARASGKGLSLQFLPYDLLLKHTFTIAGSSRKSTPDMLTCLEYDGIRGYGEASMPPYLGESVESAAKFLSSLDLGQFKDPFRMDDILQYVDSVMPGNCAAKAAVDIALHDLVGKLMQQPWYKIWGFDPADTPNTSFTIGIDTPEVVIQKVKEAAPYNILKVKLGQSTDEQMINTIRSVTDKPLCVDVNQGWTDKYKALEMIHWLKEKGVVFVEQPMPKTAIDDMAWLTANSPLPTI
;
A
#
# COMPACT_ATOMS: atom_id res chain seq x y z
N MET A 1 -17.18 22.78 6.72
CA MET A 1 -15.71 22.76 6.81
C MET A 1 -15.32 22.02 8.08
N THR A 2 -14.94 20.74 7.97
CA THR A 2 -14.42 19.96 9.10
C THR A 2 -13.00 20.43 9.40
N SER A 3 -12.74 20.85 10.64
CA SER A 3 -11.43 21.36 11.04
C SER A 3 -10.39 20.24 11.06
N ARG A 4 -9.10 20.54 10.84
CA ARG A 4 -7.99 19.56 10.94
C ARG A 4 -8.01 18.77 12.26
N ARG A 5 -8.45 19.40 13.36
CA ARG A 5 -8.62 18.75 14.67
C ARG A 5 -9.73 17.68 14.66
N GLN A 6 -10.85 17.95 14.00
CA GLN A 6 -11.95 16.98 13.88
C GLN A 6 -11.55 15.80 13.00
N PHE A 7 -10.74 16.00 11.95
CA PHE A 7 -10.21 14.89 11.14
C PHE A 7 -9.31 13.97 11.97
N ILE A 8 -8.33 14.51 12.71
CA ILE A 8 -7.44 13.71 13.56
C ILE A 8 -8.23 12.96 14.64
N GLN A 9 -9.23 13.59 15.24
CA GLN A 9 -10.10 12.93 16.24
C GLN A 9 -10.96 11.83 15.62
N LEU A 10 -11.57 12.06 14.45
CA LEU A 10 -12.34 11.02 13.76
C LEU A 10 -11.44 9.85 13.34
N SER A 11 -10.29 10.13 12.74
CA SER A 11 -9.30 9.12 12.34
C SER A 11 -8.78 8.34 13.55
N GLY A 12 -8.54 9.00 14.68
CA GLY A 12 -8.14 8.34 15.92
C GLY A 12 -9.24 7.42 16.47
N ILE A 13 -10.51 7.85 16.46
CA ILE A 13 -11.64 7.02 16.89
C ILE A 13 -11.84 5.83 15.94
N THR A 14 -11.73 6.03 14.63
CA THR A 14 -11.82 4.94 13.65
C THR A 14 -10.65 3.96 13.78
N ALA A 15 -9.43 4.44 14.06
CA ALA A 15 -8.26 3.60 14.32
C ALA A 15 -8.45 2.75 15.60
N VAL A 16 -8.96 3.35 16.69
CA VAL A 16 -9.26 2.62 17.93
C VAL A 16 -10.37 1.59 17.71
N ALA A 17 -11.46 1.94 17.03
CA ALA A 17 -12.53 0.99 16.71
C ALA A 17 -12.01 -0.16 15.81
N GLY A 18 -11.17 0.15 14.82
CA GLY A 18 -10.49 -0.84 13.98
C GLY A 18 -9.60 -1.79 14.78
N LEU A 19 -8.79 -1.25 15.71
CA LEU A 19 -7.93 -2.03 16.60
C LEU A 19 -8.74 -2.95 17.52
N THR A 20 -9.85 -2.47 18.09
CA THR A 20 -10.74 -3.32 18.91
C THR A 20 -11.40 -4.44 18.09
N GLY A 21 -11.73 -4.18 16.82
CA GLY A 21 -12.26 -5.18 15.90
C GLY A 21 -11.22 -6.25 15.54
N ILE A 22 -9.95 -5.84 15.35
CA ILE A 22 -8.82 -6.73 15.08
C ILE A 22 -8.53 -7.63 16.27
N GLU A 23 -8.45 -7.08 17.49
CA GLU A 23 -8.26 -7.87 18.71
C GLU A 23 -9.39 -8.88 18.91
N ALA A 24 -10.63 -8.48 18.67
CA ALA A 24 -11.80 -9.36 18.72
C ALA A 24 -11.76 -10.45 17.64
N ALA A 25 -11.28 -10.15 16.43
CA ALA A 25 -11.12 -11.12 15.35
C ALA A 25 -10.12 -12.23 15.75
N PHE A 26 -8.94 -11.86 16.26
CA PHE A 26 -7.97 -12.83 16.78
C PHE A 26 -8.50 -13.58 18.03
N ALA A 27 -9.24 -12.91 18.91
CA ALA A 27 -9.79 -13.54 20.11
C ALA A 27 -10.90 -14.57 19.80
N SER A 28 -11.68 -14.34 18.75
CA SER A 28 -12.78 -15.22 18.30
C SER A 28 -12.30 -16.39 17.45
N GLN A 29 -11.24 -16.22 16.65
CA GLN A 29 -10.63 -17.28 15.85
C GLN A 29 -9.57 -18.08 16.63
N ARG A 30 -10.00 -18.78 17.69
CA ARG A 30 -9.11 -19.70 18.47
C ARG A 30 -8.63 -20.94 17.69
N LYS A 31 -8.86 -21.04 16.37
CA LYS A 31 -8.51 -22.21 15.54
C LYS A 31 -7.62 -21.81 14.36
N ILE A 32 -6.35 -21.59 14.65
CA ILE A 32 -5.12 -22.17 14.08
C ILE A 32 -4.03 -21.39 14.79
N VAL A 33 -3.56 -21.93 15.92
CA VAL A 33 -2.46 -21.35 16.67
C VAL A 33 -1.39 -22.41 16.71
N ALA A 34 -0.27 -22.16 16.03
CA ALA A 34 0.97 -22.82 16.39
C ALA A 34 1.32 -22.33 17.81
N ARG A 35 0.81 -23.01 18.83
CA ARG A 35 1.18 -22.75 20.22
C ARG A 35 2.51 -23.41 20.49
N ALA A 36 3.60 -22.67 20.29
CA ALA A 36 4.86 -23.01 20.93
C ALA A 36 4.76 -22.63 22.42
N SER A 37 4.60 -23.63 23.28
CA SER A 37 4.75 -23.41 24.72
C SER A 37 6.24 -23.20 25.04
N GLY A 38 6.62 -21.94 25.25
CA GLY A 38 7.86 -21.54 25.93
C GLY A 38 8.56 -20.29 25.38
N LYS A 39 8.36 -19.13 26.01
CA LYS A 39 9.22 -17.91 26.05
C LYS A 39 9.72 -17.25 24.74
N GLY A 40 9.24 -17.62 23.56
CA GLY A 40 9.64 -16.98 22.29
C GLY A 40 8.50 -16.25 21.60
N LEU A 41 8.77 -15.63 20.45
CA LEU A 41 7.74 -15.03 19.62
C LEU A 41 6.68 -16.07 19.24
N SER A 42 5.41 -15.67 19.28
CA SER A 42 4.33 -16.47 18.72
C SER A 42 3.66 -15.72 17.58
N LEU A 43 3.30 -16.45 16.52
CA LEU A 43 2.66 -15.92 15.33
C LEU A 43 1.24 -16.46 15.22
N GLN A 44 0.30 -15.56 14.98
CA GLN A 44 -1.06 -15.85 14.57
C GLN A 44 -1.35 -15.09 13.28
N PHE A 45 -2.18 -15.65 12.42
CA PHE A 45 -2.61 -14.97 11.22
C PHE A 45 -4.03 -15.40 10.83
N LEU A 46 -4.75 -14.49 10.17
CA LEU A 46 -6.09 -14.74 9.69
C LEU A 46 -6.33 -14.07 8.33
N PRO A 47 -7.00 -14.77 7.39
CA PRO A 47 -7.40 -14.18 6.13
C PRO A 47 -8.62 -13.29 6.33
N TYR A 48 -8.69 -12.22 5.55
CA TYR A 48 -9.89 -11.40 5.46
C TYR A 48 -9.98 -10.70 4.10
N ASP A 49 -11.18 -10.26 3.73
CA ASP A 49 -11.42 -9.59 2.45
C ASP A 49 -11.76 -8.12 2.70
N LEU A 50 -10.90 -7.22 2.21
CA LEU A 50 -11.08 -5.78 2.32
C LEU A 50 -12.01 -5.27 1.23
N LEU A 51 -13.23 -4.89 1.62
CA LEU A 51 -14.22 -4.33 0.70
C LEU A 51 -13.92 -2.86 0.38
N LEU A 52 -13.86 -2.53 -0.91
CA LEU A 52 -13.61 -1.17 -1.37
C LEU A 52 -14.92 -0.38 -1.46
N LYS A 53 -14.89 0.89 -1.05
CA LYS A 53 -16.03 1.82 -1.18
C LYS A 53 -16.46 2.01 -2.65
N HIS A 54 -15.48 2.00 -3.56
CA HIS A 54 -15.70 2.11 -5.01
C HIS A 54 -14.88 1.04 -5.74
N THR A 55 -15.34 0.63 -6.92
CA THR A 55 -14.51 -0.19 -7.83
C THR A 55 -13.22 0.56 -8.13
N PHE A 56 -12.10 -0.13 -7.97
CA PHE A 56 -10.78 0.39 -8.29
C PHE A 56 -10.29 -0.22 -9.60
N THR A 57 -10.15 0.63 -10.61
CA THR A 57 -9.77 0.26 -11.98
C THR A 57 -8.40 0.82 -12.33
N ILE A 58 -7.54 -0.04 -12.84
CA ILE A 58 -6.23 0.28 -13.43
C ILE A 58 -6.24 -0.17 -14.90
N ALA A 59 -5.17 0.15 -15.65
CA ALA A 59 -5.09 -0.12 -17.09
C ALA A 59 -5.53 -1.55 -17.50
N GLY A 60 -5.14 -2.58 -16.74
CA GLY A 60 -5.41 -3.99 -17.06
C GLY A 60 -6.38 -4.75 -16.15
N SER A 61 -6.93 -4.15 -15.09
CA SER A 61 -7.82 -4.87 -14.16
C SER A 61 -8.75 -3.96 -13.36
N SER A 62 -9.84 -4.52 -12.83
CA SER A 62 -10.79 -3.86 -11.93
C SER A 62 -11.07 -4.76 -10.72
N ARG A 63 -11.20 -4.18 -9.52
CA ARG A 63 -11.57 -4.93 -8.32
C ARG A 63 -12.50 -4.15 -7.38
N LYS A 64 -13.30 -4.89 -6.61
CA LYS A 64 -14.20 -4.38 -5.55
C LYS A 64 -13.77 -4.77 -4.14
N SER A 65 -12.85 -5.73 -4.04
CA SER A 65 -12.23 -6.12 -2.79
C SER A 65 -10.76 -6.48 -3.01
N THR A 66 -10.02 -6.60 -1.92
CA THR A 66 -8.64 -7.09 -1.93
C THR A 66 -8.53 -8.18 -0.86
N PRO A 67 -8.08 -9.40 -1.22
CA PRO A 67 -7.78 -10.44 -0.25
C PRO A 67 -6.54 -10.07 0.53
N ASP A 68 -6.63 -10.13 1.85
CA ASP A 68 -5.57 -9.74 2.76
C ASP A 68 -5.35 -10.81 3.85
N MET A 69 -4.15 -10.81 4.42
CA MET A 69 -3.77 -11.65 5.56
C MET A 69 -3.31 -10.74 6.69
N LEU A 70 -4.06 -10.75 7.79
CA LEU A 70 -3.68 -10.05 9.00
C LEU A 70 -2.80 -10.96 9.85
N THR A 71 -1.68 -10.45 10.35
CA THR A 71 -0.71 -11.17 11.17
C THR A 71 -0.58 -10.50 12.54
N CYS A 72 -0.33 -11.30 13.56
CA CYS A 72 -0.13 -10.87 14.93
C CYS A 72 1.06 -11.61 15.52
N LEU A 73 2.11 -10.87 15.88
CA LEU A 73 3.21 -11.37 16.70
C LEU A 73 2.95 -11.04 18.17
N GLU A 74 3.11 -12.01 19.06
CA GLU A 74 2.97 -11.81 20.50
C GLU A 74 4.26 -12.23 21.23
N TYR A 75 4.70 -11.38 22.16
CA TYR A 75 5.83 -11.62 23.07
C TYR A 75 5.51 -11.01 24.44
N ASP A 76 5.62 -11.80 25.51
CA ASP A 76 5.33 -11.39 26.90
C ASP A 76 3.99 -10.64 27.06
N GLY A 77 2.97 -11.08 26.34
CA GLY A 77 1.62 -10.50 26.37
C GLY A 77 1.45 -9.20 25.57
N ILE A 78 2.51 -8.68 24.96
CA ILE A 78 2.45 -7.53 24.04
C ILE A 78 2.28 -8.04 22.61
N ARG A 79 1.43 -7.36 21.83
CA ARG A 79 1.09 -7.74 20.46
C ARG A 79 1.48 -6.67 19.44
N GLY A 80 2.14 -7.10 18.38
CA GLY A 80 2.36 -6.32 17.17
C GLY A 80 1.56 -6.88 15.99
N TYR A 81 1.06 -6.00 15.13
CA TYR A 81 0.20 -6.33 14.00
C TYR A 81 0.85 -5.95 12.68
N GLY A 82 0.65 -6.77 11.67
CA GLY A 82 1.08 -6.50 10.31
C GLY A 82 0.13 -7.13 9.29
N GLU A 83 0.25 -6.72 8.05
CA GLU A 83 -0.75 -7.03 7.02
C GLU A 83 -0.08 -7.36 5.68
N ALA A 84 -0.55 -8.42 5.03
CA ALA A 84 -0.19 -8.74 3.66
C ALA A 84 -1.39 -8.48 2.75
N SER A 85 -1.28 -7.51 1.87
CA SER A 85 -2.29 -7.26 0.84
C SER A 85 -1.94 -8.03 -0.43
N MET A 86 -2.89 -8.79 -0.97
CA MET A 86 -2.66 -9.73 -2.09
C MET A 86 -3.57 -9.39 -3.27
N PRO A 87 -3.35 -8.24 -3.93
CA PRO A 87 -4.08 -7.93 -5.15
C PRO A 87 -3.77 -8.98 -6.24
N PRO A 88 -4.77 -9.45 -7.02
CA PRO A 88 -4.61 -10.62 -7.89
C PRO A 88 -3.48 -10.54 -8.93
N TYR A 89 -3.06 -9.33 -9.32
CA TYR A 89 -2.02 -9.12 -10.34
C TYR A 89 -0.58 -9.27 -9.81
N LEU A 90 -0.37 -9.43 -8.50
CA LEU A 90 0.95 -9.63 -7.90
C LEU A 90 1.31 -11.11 -7.67
N GLY A 91 0.38 -12.04 -7.96
CA GLY A 91 0.66 -13.49 -8.00
C GLY A 91 0.76 -14.19 -6.64
N GLU A 92 0.76 -13.45 -5.53
CA GLU A 92 0.58 -14.02 -4.18
C GLU A 92 -0.91 -14.20 -3.86
N SER A 93 -1.23 -15.23 -3.06
CA SER A 93 -2.59 -15.54 -2.64
C SER A 93 -2.66 -15.83 -1.14
N VAL A 94 -3.88 -15.79 -0.57
CA VAL A 94 -4.13 -16.15 0.83
C VAL A 94 -3.56 -17.53 1.16
N GLU A 95 -3.68 -18.47 0.23
CA GLU A 95 -3.16 -19.84 0.39
C GLU A 95 -1.63 -19.88 0.40
N SER A 96 -0.96 -19.13 -0.50
CA SER A 96 0.51 -19.06 -0.50
C SER A 96 1.03 -18.39 0.77
N ALA A 97 0.39 -17.29 1.19
CA ALA A 97 0.72 -16.60 2.42
C ALA A 97 0.50 -17.48 3.66
N ALA A 98 -0.63 -18.17 3.77
CA ALA A 98 -0.91 -19.09 4.87
C ALA A 98 0.11 -20.23 4.93
N LYS A 99 0.48 -20.80 3.78
CA LYS A 99 1.52 -21.83 3.69
C LYS A 99 2.87 -21.31 4.16
N PHE A 100 3.27 -20.13 3.73
CA PHE A 100 4.52 -19.49 4.15
C PHE A 100 4.51 -19.20 5.66
N LEU A 101 3.50 -18.51 6.18
CA LEU A 101 3.41 -18.14 7.60
C LEU A 101 3.36 -19.36 8.52
N SER A 102 2.69 -20.44 8.09
CA SER A 102 2.66 -21.72 8.82
C SER A 102 4.02 -22.42 8.90
N SER A 103 4.94 -22.10 7.98
CA SER A 103 6.28 -22.72 7.94
C SER A 103 7.30 -22.02 8.84
N LEU A 104 6.95 -20.88 9.42
CA LEU A 104 7.85 -20.11 10.27
C LEU A 104 7.87 -20.67 11.70
N ASP A 105 9.06 -21.01 12.19
CA ASP A 105 9.32 -21.32 13.60
C ASP A 105 9.84 -20.08 14.32
N LEU A 106 8.97 -19.07 14.48
CA LEU A 106 9.33 -17.84 15.21
C LEU A 106 9.50 -18.09 16.72
N GLY A 107 9.00 -19.22 17.23
CA GLY A 107 9.15 -19.63 18.62
C GLY A 107 10.60 -19.77 19.07
N GLN A 108 11.54 -20.00 18.14
CA GLN A 108 12.97 -20.07 18.47
C GLN A 108 13.57 -18.73 18.93
N PHE A 109 12.97 -17.60 18.55
CA PHE A 109 13.48 -16.27 18.90
C PHE A 109 12.94 -15.82 20.26
N LYS A 110 13.85 -15.70 21.23
CA LYS A 110 13.56 -15.29 22.62
C LYS A 110 13.78 -13.80 22.88
N ASP A 111 14.32 -13.08 21.90
CA ASP A 111 14.58 -11.65 21.97
C ASP A 111 14.05 -10.98 20.69
N PRO A 112 12.93 -10.24 20.77
CA PRO A 112 12.34 -9.57 19.61
C PRO A 112 13.20 -8.40 19.10
N PHE A 113 14.18 -7.91 19.86
CA PHE A 113 15.06 -6.82 19.43
C PHE A 113 16.13 -7.28 18.44
N ARG A 114 16.34 -8.60 18.27
CA ARG A 114 17.21 -9.17 17.23
C ARG A 114 16.52 -9.19 15.86
N MET A 115 16.01 -8.03 15.45
CA MET A 115 15.13 -7.90 14.28
C MET A 115 15.81 -8.38 12.99
N ASP A 116 17.06 -8.00 12.77
CA ASP A 116 17.80 -8.42 11.57
C ASP A 116 17.93 -9.94 11.46
N ASP A 117 18.24 -10.62 12.58
CA ASP A 117 18.33 -12.09 12.60
C ASP A 117 16.97 -12.75 12.34
N ILE A 118 15.89 -12.20 12.91
CA ILE A 118 14.52 -12.68 12.72
C ILE A 118 14.10 -12.51 11.26
N LEU A 119 14.31 -11.33 10.68
CA LEU A 119 13.89 -11.02 9.31
C LEU A 119 14.74 -11.75 8.28
N GLN A 120 16.04 -11.94 8.54
CA GLN A 120 16.89 -12.79 7.71
C GLN A 120 16.42 -14.25 7.71
N TYR A 121 16.04 -14.77 8.89
CA TYR A 121 15.44 -16.10 8.96
C TYR A 121 14.13 -16.17 8.16
N VAL A 122 13.20 -15.23 8.37
CA VAL A 122 11.90 -15.17 7.68
C VAL A 122 12.10 -15.16 6.17
N ASP A 123 13.06 -14.37 5.67
CA ASP A 123 13.36 -14.32 4.23
C ASP A 123 13.91 -15.65 3.69
N SER A 124 14.72 -16.35 4.48
CA SER A 124 15.39 -17.60 4.08
C SER A 124 14.48 -18.83 3.96
N VAL A 125 13.32 -18.84 4.63
CA VAL A 125 12.46 -20.03 4.70
C VAL A 125 11.86 -20.41 3.34
N MET A 126 11.50 -19.43 2.51
CA MET A 126 10.90 -19.68 1.21
C MET A 126 11.18 -18.52 0.24
N PRO A 127 11.47 -18.78 -1.06
CA PRO A 127 11.51 -17.73 -2.07
C PRO A 127 10.12 -17.09 -2.29
N GLY A 128 10.10 -15.82 -2.71
CA GLY A 128 8.86 -15.07 -2.93
C GLY A 128 8.12 -14.76 -1.63
N ASN A 129 6.78 -14.76 -1.68
CA ASN A 129 5.89 -14.42 -0.56
C ASN A 129 6.22 -13.06 0.08
N CYS A 130 6.56 -12.07 -0.74
CA CYS A 130 7.00 -10.75 -0.32
C CYS A 130 5.93 -10.04 0.51
N ALA A 131 4.64 -10.19 0.17
CA ALA A 131 3.56 -9.59 0.96
C ALA A 131 3.46 -10.23 2.35
N ALA A 132 3.56 -11.57 2.44
CA ALA A 132 3.52 -12.27 3.72
C ALA A 132 4.77 -12.00 4.58
N LYS A 133 5.95 -11.87 3.96
CA LYS A 133 7.19 -11.44 4.63
C LYS A 133 7.06 -10.03 5.18
N ALA A 134 6.54 -9.09 4.38
CA ALA A 134 6.29 -7.72 4.80
C ALA A 134 5.30 -7.66 5.98
N ALA A 135 4.29 -8.53 6.02
CA ALA A 135 3.38 -8.59 7.16
C ALA A 135 4.09 -8.96 8.47
N VAL A 136 5.02 -9.93 8.44
CA VAL A 136 5.83 -10.29 9.61
C VAL A 136 6.77 -9.16 10.01
N ASP A 137 7.39 -8.50 9.03
CA ASP A 137 8.23 -7.31 9.25
C ASP A 137 7.45 -6.19 9.96
N ILE A 138 6.29 -5.80 9.43
CA ILE A 138 5.43 -4.77 10.01
C ILE A 138 4.98 -5.17 11.42
N ALA A 139 4.57 -6.42 11.62
CA ALA A 139 4.16 -6.92 12.93
C ALA A 139 5.32 -6.87 13.95
N LEU A 140 6.54 -7.18 13.53
CA LEU A 140 7.72 -7.15 14.38
C LEU A 140 8.08 -5.71 14.76
N HIS A 141 8.03 -4.79 13.79
CA HIS A 141 8.20 -3.37 14.06
C HIS A 141 7.13 -2.87 15.05
N ASP A 142 5.83 -3.12 14.81
CA ASP A 142 4.77 -2.71 15.73
C ASP A 142 4.98 -3.30 17.15
N LEU A 143 5.36 -4.58 17.25
CA LEU A 143 5.67 -5.22 18.53
C LEU A 143 6.85 -4.54 19.26
N VAL A 144 7.98 -4.35 18.57
CA VAL A 144 9.19 -3.75 19.16
C VAL A 144 8.95 -2.29 19.56
N GLY A 145 8.25 -1.52 18.72
CA GLY A 145 7.86 -0.14 19.05
C GLY A 145 6.99 -0.07 20.31
N LYS A 146 6.04 -1.00 20.47
CA LYS A 146 5.21 -1.12 21.69
C LYS A 146 6.02 -1.54 22.92
N LEU A 147 6.96 -2.48 22.79
CA LEU A 147 7.87 -2.88 23.87
C LEU A 147 8.74 -1.71 24.32
N MET A 148 9.19 -0.87 23.38
CA MET A 148 9.94 0.37 23.65
C MET A 148 9.06 1.53 24.11
N GLN A 149 7.73 1.40 24.00
CA GLN A 149 6.76 2.47 24.23
C GLN A 149 7.05 3.73 23.39
N GLN A 150 7.53 3.54 22.15
CA GLN A 150 7.83 4.63 21.23
C GLN A 150 7.37 4.30 19.80
N PRO A 151 6.81 5.28 19.06
CA PRO A 151 6.54 5.12 17.65
C PRO A 151 7.83 5.18 16.82
N TRP A 152 7.88 4.44 15.72
CA TRP A 152 9.07 4.33 14.86
C TRP A 152 9.58 5.65 14.29
N TYR A 153 8.69 6.59 13.97
CA TYR A 153 9.14 7.90 13.49
C TYR A 153 10.03 8.62 14.52
N LYS A 154 9.79 8.44 15.83
CA LYS A 154 10.66 9.00 16.87
C LYS A 154 11.96 8.22 17.00
N ILE A 155 11.90 6.89 16.92
CA ILE A 155 13.08 6.02 16.97
C ILE A 155 14.04 6.36 15.84
N TRP A 156 13.52 6.64 14.64
CA TRP A 156 14.30 7.06 13.48
C TRP A 156 14.64 8.56 13.43
N GLY A 157 14.16 9.35 14.40
CA GLY A 157 14.46 10.79 14.48
C GLY A 157 13.75 11.66 13.44
N PHE A 158 12.60 11.22 12.90
CA PHE A 158 11.80 12.00 11.96
C PHE A 158 10.88 13.00 12.67
N ASP A 159 10.70 14.18 12.06
CA ASP A 159 9.74 15.19 12.49
C ASP A 159 8.39 14.97 11.77
N PRO A 160 7.27 14.78 12.50
CA PRO A 160 5.94 14.72 11.89
C PRO A 160 5.59 15.95 11.03
N ALA A 161 6.20 17.12 11.28
CA ALA A 161 6.03 18.32 10.46
C ALA A 161 6.50 18.12 9.00
N ASP A 162 7.45 17.21 8.77
CA ASP A 162 8.00 16.88 7.45
C ASP A 162 7.22 15.78 6.72
N THR A 163 6.06 15.36 7.26
CA THR A 163 5.24 14.32 6.64
C THR A 163 4.79 14.75 5.23
N PRO A 164 5.10 13.97 4.18
CA PRO A 164 4.72 14.32 2.82
C PRO A 164 3.20 14.30 2.64
N ASN A 165 2.72 15.06 1.66
CA ASN A 165 1.31 15.02 1.28
C ASN A 165 0.93 13.62 0.77
N THR A 166 -0.16 13.07 1.28
CA THR A 166 -0.81 11.91 0.65
C THR A 166 -1.53 12.32 -0.63
N SER A 167 -1.49 11.45 -1.64
CA SER A 167 -2.25 11.60 -2.88
C SER A 167 -3.52 10.75 -2.87
N PHE A 168 -4.61 11.25 -3.44
CA PHE A 168 -5.80 10.44 -3.68
C PHE A 168 -5.81 9.89 -5.11
N THR A 169 -6.00 8.58 -5.25
CA THR A 169 -5.97 7.93 -6.57
C THR A 169 -7.34 7.95 -7.25
N ILE A 170 -7.40 8.58 -8.42
CA ILE A 170 -8.51 8.54 -9.37
C ILE A 170 -8.26 7.39 -10.34
N GLY A 171 -8.99 6.29 -10.16
CA GLY A 171 -8.99 5.14 -11.08
C GLY A 171 -9.72 5.46 -12.40
N ILE A 172 -9.45 4.67 -13.43
CA ILE A 172 -10.09 4.80 -14.75
C ILE A 172 -11.60 4.56 -14.64
N ASP A 173 -12.41 5.49 -15.14
CA ASP A 173 -13.87 5.45 -15.01
C ASP A 173 -14.56 6.38 -16.02
N THR A 174 -15.89 6.45 -16.00
CA THR A 174 -16.63 7.43 -16.82
C THR A 174 -16.39 8.87 -16.33
N PRO A 175 -16.55 9.89 -17.20
CA PRO A 175 -16.34 11.28 -16.81
C PRO A 175 -17.15 11.72 -15.59
N GLU A 176 -18.39 11.25 -15.47
CA GLU A 176 -19.29 11.57 -14.35
C GLU A 176 -18.75 11.04 -13.02
N VAL A 177 -18.27 9.78 -13.02
CA VAL A 177 -17.68 9.14 -11.85
C VAL A 177 -16.34 9.77 -11.50
N VAL A 178 -15.53 10.14 -12.49
CA VAL A 178 -14.27 10.87 -12.29
C VAL A 178 -14.55 12.21 -11.60
N ILE A 179 -15.50 13.01 -12.10
CA ILE A 179 -15.88 14.30 -11.48
C ILE A 179 -16.32 14.09 -10.03
N GLN A 180 -17.13 13.05 -9.76
CA GLN A 180 -17.54 12.72 -8.40
C GLN A 180 -16.33 12.39 -7.51
N LYS A 181 -15.43 11.51 -7.96
CA LYS A 181 -14.23 11.11 -7.21
C LYS A 181 -13.29 12.30 -6.95
N VAL A 182 -13.12 13.21 -7.90
CA VAL A 182 -12.34 14.45 -7.72
C VAL A 182 -12.95 15.34 -6.64
N LYS A 183 -14.28 15.45 -6.58
CA LYS A 183 -14.97 16.19 -5.52
C LYS A 183 -14.80 15.52 -4.15
N GLU A 184 -14.88 14.19 -4.09
CA GLU A 184 -14.60 13.43 -2.86
C GLU A 184 -13.15 13.60 -2.39
N ALA A 185 -12.22 13.79 -3.34
CA ALA A 185 -10.80 14.05 -3.08
C ALA A 185 -10.48 15.51 -2.72
N ALA A 186 -11.48 16.36 -2.47
CA ALA A 186 -11.29 17.75 -2.06
C ALA A 186 -10.30 17.94 -0.89
N PRO A 187 -10.23 17.06 0.14
CA PRO A 187 -9.27 17.20 1.24
C PRO A 187 -7.79 16.97 0.88
N TYR A 188 -7.49 16.36 -0.26
CA TYR A 188 -6.12 15.97 -0.65
C TYR A 188 -5.44 17.07 -1.45
N ASN A 189 -4.14 17.29 -1.25
CA ASN A 189 -3.41 18.37 -1.92
C ASN A 189 -2.92 18.00 -3.33
N ILE A 190 -2.80 16.70 -3.61
CA ILE A 190 -2.33 16.14 -4.88
C ILE A 190 -3.22 14.95 -5.25
N LEU A 191 -3.47 14.76 -6.54
CA LEU A 191 -4.23 13.61 -7.04
C LEU A 191 -3.33 12.71 -7.88
N LYS A 192 -3.46 11.39 -7.70
CA LYS A 192 -2.85 10.38 -8.57
C LYS A 192 -3.88 9.94 -9.60
N VAL A 193 -3.56 9.96 -10.88
CA VAL A 193 -4.50 9.60 -11.96
C VAL A 193 -4.01 8.36 -12.67
N LYS A 194 -4.85 7.32 -12.71
CA LYS A 194 -4.56 6.12 -13.50
C LYS A 194 -4.83 6.41 -14.99
N LEU A 195 -3.82 6.17 -15.81
CA LEU A 195 -3.82 6.29 -17.27
C LEU A 195 -3.47 4.95 -17.91
N GLY A 196 -3.21 4.95 -19.22
CA GLY A 196 -2.80 3.76 -19.98
C GLY A 196 -3.87 3.24 -20.94
N GLN A 197 -4.84 4.09 -21.33
CA GLN A 197 -5.88 3.76 -22.31
C GLN A 197 -5.97 4.86 -23.38
N SER A 198 -6.77 4.61 -24.44
CA SER A 198 -6.98 5.62 -25.50
C SER A 198 -7.72 6.88 -25.02
N THR A 199 -8.27 6.87 -23.80
CA THR A 199 -9.04 7.96 -23.19
C THR A 199 -8.22 8.83 -22.23
N ASP A 200 -6.89 8.67 -22.19
CA ASP A 200 -6.01 9.38 -21.25
C ASP A 200 -6.19 10.91 -21.27
N GLU A 201 -6.26 11.52 -22.46
CA GLU A 201 -6.47 12.97 -22.57
C GLU A 201 -7.86 13.40 -22.05
N GLN A 202 -8.90 12.60 -22.32
CA GLN A 202 -10.25 12.86 -21.84
C GLN A 202 -10.30 12.79 -20.31
N MET A 203 -9.61 11.81 -19.72
CA MET A 203 -9.49 11.68 -18.26
C MET A 203 -8.87 12.95 -17.65
N ILE A 204 -7.72 13.41 -18.18
CA ILE A 204 -7.02 14.58 -17.66
C ILE A 204 -7.86 15.87 -17.87
N ASN A 205 -8.45 16.06 -19.06
CA ASN A 205 -9.31 17.21 -19.32
C ASN A 205 -10.56 17.22 -18.43
N THR A 206 -11.13 16.06 -18.12
CA THR A 206 -12.26 15.93 -17.20
C THR A 206 -11.87 16.37 -15.79
N ILE A 207 -10.73 15.91 -15.27
CA ILE A 207 -10.22 16.33 -13.96
C ILE A 207 -9.94 17.84 -13.95
N ARG A 208 -9.33 18.37 -15.01
CA ARG A 208 -9.02 19.80 -15.15
C ARG A 208 -10.24 20.69 -15.27
N SER A 209 -11.39 20.17 -15.70
CA SER A 209 -12.66 20.91 -15.64
C SER A 209 -13.15 21.18 -14.20
N VAL A 210 -12.58 20.49 -13.20
CA VAL A 210 -13.00 20.56 -11.80
C VAL A 210 -11.91 21.14 -10.89
N THR A 211 -10.62 20.89 -11.19
CA THR A 211 -9.52 21.30 -10.29
C THR A 211 -8.19 21.54 -10.99
N ASP A 212 -7.43 22.50 -10.48
CA ASP A 212 -6.05 22.82 -10.87
C ASP A 212 -5.00 22.22 -9.92
N LYS A 213 -5.40 21.32 -9.00
CA LYS A 213 -4.44 20.65 -8.11
C LYS A 213 -3.33 19.94 -8.91
N PRO A 214 -2.10 19.87 -8.37
CA PRO A 214 -1.05 19.04 -8.96
C PRO A 214 -1.53 17.62 -9.18
N LEU A 215 -1.12 17.03 -10.31
CA LEU A 215 -1.42 15.64 -10.64
C LEU A 215 -0.11 14.85 -10.70
N CYS A 216 -0.11 13.65 -10.16
CA CYS A 216 0.80 12.61 -10.63
C CYS A 216 -0.01 11.62 -11.47
N VAL A 217 0.62 11.02 -12.47
CA VAL A 217 -0.06 10.01 -13.30
C VAL A 217 0.65 8.68 -13.21
N ASP A 218 -0.11 7.61 -13.37
CA ASP A 218 0.39 6.25 -13.35
C ASP A 218 -0.26 5.48 -14.48
N VAL A 219 0.56 5.18 -15.49
CA VAL A 219 0.15 4.56 -16.75
C VAL A 219 0.10 3.04 -16.62
N ASN A 220 0.70 2.49 -15.56
CA ASN A 220 0.66 1.08 -15.22
C ASN A 220 1.04 0.17 -16.40
N GLN A 221 2.11 0.53 -17.13
CA GLN A 221 2.63 -0.16 -18.31
C GLN A 221 1.79 -0.02 -19.61
N GLY A 222 0.83 0.91 -19.64
CA GLY A 222 -0.13 1.03 -20.74
C GLY A 222 0.40 1.63 -22.05
N TRP A 223 1.47 2.43 -22.05
CA TRP A 223 2.04 2.97 -23.29
C TRP A 223 3.11 2.05 -23.85
N THR A 224 3.07 1.80 -25.16
CA THR A 224 3.98 0.83 -25.83
C THR A 224 4.87 1.45 -26.88
N ASP A 225 4.65 2.72 -27.22
CA ASP A 225 5.46 3.49 -28.17
C ASP A 225 6.11 4.66 -27.43
N LYS A 226 7.44 4.63 -27.31
CA LYS A 226 8.19 5.64 -26.54
C LYS A 226 8.11 7.05 -27.12
N TYR A 227 7.91 7.19 -28.43
CA TYR A 227 7.81 8.51 -29.06
C TYR A 227 6.46 9.14 -28.76
N LYS A 228 5.38 8.35 -28.83
CA LYS A 228 4.04 8.79 -28.41
C LYS A 228 3.97 9.04 -26.90
N ALA A 229 4.63 8.19 -26.11
CA ALA A 229 4.77 8.42 -24.67
C ALA A 229 5.44 9.77 -24.40
N LEU A 230 6.54 10.09 -25.07
CA LEU A 230 7.23 11.37 -24.90
C LEU A 230 6.33 12.56 -25.26
N GLU A 231 5.61 12.50 -26.38
CA GLU A 231 4.64 13.52 -26.79
C GLU A 231 3.55 13.72 -25.72
N MET A 232 2.97 12.63 -25.22
CA MET A 232 1.98 12.66 -24.15
C MET A 232 2.56 13.29 -22.88
N ILE A 233 3.80 12.99 -22.50
CA ILE A 233 4.43 13.57 -21.30
C ILE A 233 4.63 15.08 -21.44
N HIS A 234 4.98 15.58 -22.64
CA HIS A 234 5.01 17.02 -22.90
C HIS A 234 3.65 17.67 -22.68
N TRP A 235 2.59 17.08 -23.24
CA TRP A 235 1.23 17.56 -23.04
C TRP A 235 0.80 17.50 -21.55
N LEU A 236 1.11 16.42 -20.85
CA LEU A 236 0.81 16.26 -19.42
C LEU A 236 1.49 17.31 -18.55
N LYS A 237 2.72 17.72 -18.90
CA LYS A 237 3.42 18.81 -18.22
C LYS A 237 2.65 20.13 -18.31
N GLU A 238 2.10 20.45 -19.48
CA GLU A 238 1.25 21.63 -19.67
C GLU A 238 -0.04 21.54 -18.85
N LYS A 239 -0.50 20.32 -18.56
CA LYS A 239 -1.64 20.06 -17.68
C LYS A 239 -1.26 20.01 -16.19
N GLY A 240 -0.06 20.43 -15.79
CA GLY A 240 0.34 20.49 -14.37
C GLY A 240 0.55 19.12 -13.73
N VAL A 241 0.93 18.12 -14.53
CA VAL A 241 1.43 16.84 -14.02
C VAL A 241 2.86 17.02 -13.50
N VAL A 242 3.17 16.42 -12.35
CA VAL A 242 4.47 16.56 -11.67
C VAL A 242 5.42 15.39 -11.91
N PHE A 243 4.91 14.19 -12.20
CA PHE A 243 5.68 13.02 -12.63
C PHE A 243 4.79 11.97 -13.31
N VAL A 244 5.41 11.02 -14.01
CA VAL A 244 4.76 9.92 -14.72
C VAL A 244 5.30 8.57 -14.22
N GLU A 245 4.45 7.76 -13.60
CA GLU A 245 4.79 6.43 -13.06
C GLU A 245 4.50 5.32 -14.06
N GLN A 246 5.49 4.44 -14.22
CA GLN A 246 5.49 3.25 -15.05
C GLN A 246 4.84 3.47 -16.44
N PRO A 247 5.34 4.42 -17.26
CA PRO A 247 4.76 4.74 -18.57
C PRO A 247 4.73 3.52 -19.50
N MET A 248 5.81 2.74 -19.54
CA MET A 248 6.02 1.63 -20.47
C MET A 248 6.04 0.26 -19.76
N PRO A 249 5.96 -0.87 -20.48
CA PRO A 249 6.17 -2.22 -19.94
C PRO A 249 7.45 -2.34 -19.11
N LYS A 250 7.37 -3.05 -17.98
CA LYS A 250 8.52 -3.26 -17.08
C LYS A 250 9.71 -3.96 -17.76
N THR A 251 9.45 -4.66 -18.85
CA THR A 251 10.46 -5.37 -19.66
C THR A 251 11.14 -4.46 -20.68
N ALA A 252 10.59 -3.28 -20.96
CA ALA A 252 11.12 -2.33 -21.95
C ALA A 252 12.17 -1.40 -21.32
N ILE A 253 13.23 -1.98 -20.75
CA ILE A 253 14.24 -1.27 -19.94
C ILE A 253 14.93 -0.16 -20.74
N ASP A 254 15.37 -0.46 -21.97
CA ASP A 254 16.06 0.52 -22.81
C ASP A 254 15.16 1.67 -23.27
N ASP A 255 13.90 1.37 -23.57
CA ASP A 255 12.91 2.38 -23.94
C ASP A 255 12.53 3.25 -22.75
N MET A 256 12.42 2.67 -21.55
CA MET A 256 12.25 3.42 -20.30
C MET A 256 13.45 4.33 -20.03
N ALA A 257 14.68 3.83 -20.17
CA ALA A 257 15.89 4.63 -19.99
C ALA A 257 15.96 5.79 -20.99
N TRP A 258 15.65 5.52 -22.26
CA TRP A 258 15.56 6.55 -23.30
C TRP A 258 14.48 7.58 -22.97
N LEU A 259 13.29 7.14 -22.54
CA LEU A 259 12.19 8.03 -22.20
C LEU A 259 12.54 8.93 -21.01
N THR A 260 13.12 8.37 -19.95
CA THR A 260 13.61 9.13 -18.78
C THR A 260 14.62 10.22 -19.18
N ALA A 261 15.55 9.91 -20.09
CA ALA A 261 16.57 10.86 -20.53
C ALA A 261 16.00 12.03 -21.35
N ASN A 262 14.87 11.84 -22.03
CA ASN A 262 14.26 12.84 -22.92
C ASN A 262 13.02 13.51 -22.31
N SER A 263 12.45 12.94 -21.24
CA SER A 263 11.20 13.37 -20.65
C SER A 263 11.33 14.73 -19.97
N PRO A 264 10.36 15.65 -20.18
CA PRO A 264 10.33 16.94 -19.49
C PRO A 264 9.79 16.85 -18.04
N LEU A 265 9.36 15.66 -17.62
CA LEU A 265 8.90 15.31 -16.27
C LEU A 265 9.70 14.09 -15.74
N PRO A 266 9.88 13.95 -14.42
CA PRO A 266 10.39 12.72 -13.84
C PRO A 266 9.52 11.52 -14.23
N THR A 267 10.17 10.45 -14.67
CA THR A 267 9.56 9.13 -14.86
C THR A 267 10.04 8.21 -13.75
N ILE A 268 9.11 7.45 -13.15
CA ILE A 268 9.40 6.52 -12.05
C ILE A 268 8.92 5.10 -12.36
#